data_AF-Q8EFP9-F1
#
_entry.id   AF-Q8EFP9-F1
#
_cell.length_a   1.000
_cell.length_b   1.000
_cell.length_c   1.000
_cell.angle_alpha   90.00
_cell.angle_beta   90.00
_cell.angle_gamma   90.00
#
_symmetry.space_group_name_H-M   'P 1'
#
loop_
_entity.id
_entity.type
_entity.pdbx_description
1 polymer ?
#
loop_
_entity_poly.entity_id
_entity_poly.type
_entity_poly.pdbx_seq_one_letter_code
_entity_poly.pdbx_strand_id
1 'polypeptide(L)' 'MNKKQKIIKKIAKRAKARLNKVDPATIGAPAKSGYISKAERAKIAALAAAAEVGTEADEQQDATTEQ' A
#
# COMPACT_ATOMS: atom_id res chain seq x y z
N MET A 1 -3.10 -27.56 -29.62
CA MET A 1 -2.60 -26.55 -28.66
C MET A 1 -1.68 -27.20 -27.63
N ASN A 2 -0.43 -26.75 -27.54
CA ASN A 2 0.60 -27.30 -26.64
C ASN A 2 0.16 -27.14 -25.16
N LYS A 3 0.55 -28.09 -24.29
CA LYS A 3 0.29 -28.02 -22.83
C LYS A 3 0.75 -26.69 -22.22
N LYS A 4 1.92 -26.18 -22.62
CA LYS A 4 2.44 -24.87 -22.17
C LYS A 4 1.48 -23.72 -22.51
N GLN A 5 1.01 -23.68 -23.75
CA GLN A 5 0.04 -22.67 -24.20
C GLN A 5 -1.28 -22.76 -23.43
N LYS A 6 -1.74 -23.97 -23.06
CA LYS A 6 -2.96 -24.17 -22.24
C LYS A 6 -2.82 -23.55 -20.86
N ILE A 7 -1.66 -23.72 -20.23
CA ILE A 7 -1.39 -23.13 -18.91
C ILE A 7 -1.34 -21.61 -19.01
N ILE A 8 -0.60 -21.05 -19.97
CA ILE A 8 -0.47 -19.60 -20.17
C ILE A 8 -1.85 -18.95 -20.36
N LYS A 9 -2.69 -19.50 -21.25
CA LYS A 9 -4.04 -18.97 -21.48
C LYS A 9 -4.92 -19.03 -20.23
N LYS A 10 -4.82 -20.10 -19.42
CA LYS A 10 -5.55 -20.21 -18.16
C LYS A 10 -5.08 -19.18 -17.13
N ILE A 11 -3.77 -18.95 -17.02
CA ILE A 11 -3.20 -17.94 -16.12
C ILE A 11 -3.66 -16.54 -16.54
N ALA A 12 -3.52 -16.20 -17.82
CA ALA A 12 -3.96 -14.90 -18.36
C ALA A 12 -5.46 -14.66 -18.13
N LYS A 13 -6.30 -15.68 -18.37
CA LYS A 13 -7.74 -15.60 -18.10
C LYS A 13 -8.03 -15.34 -16.61
N ARG A 14 -7.33 -16.04 -15.70
CA ARG A 14 -7.49 -15.86 -14.25
C ARG A 14 -7.02 -14.48 -13.79
N ALA A 15 -5.90 -13.97 -14.31
CA ALA A 15 -5.38 -12.65 -13.97
C ALA A 15 -6.38 -11.54 -14.36
N LYS A 16 -6.90 -11.59 -15.60
CA LYS A 16 -7.93 -10.64 -16.06
C LYS A 16 -9.20 -10.70 -15.21
N ALA A 17 -9.67 -11.90 -14.88
CA ALA A 17 -10.85 -12.07 -14.03
C ALA A 17 -10.64 -11.59 -12.60
N ARG A 18 -9.42 -11.67 -12.04
CA ARG A 18 -9.10 -11.09 -10.73
C ARG A 18 -9.18 -9.58 -10.76
N LEU A 19 -8.58 -8.93 -11.77
CA LEU A 19 -8.61 -7.48 -11.92
C LEU A 19 -10.03 -6.95 -12.08
N ASN A 20 -10.88 -7.61 -12.88
CA ASN A 20 -12.28 -7.21 -13.06
C ASN A 20 -13.14 -7.31 -11.80
N LYS A 21 -12.71 -8.07 -10.78
CA LYS A 21 -13.44 -8.26 -9.52
C LYS A 21 -13.00 -7.30 -8.42
N VAL A 22 -11.92 -6.53 -8.64
CA VAL A 22 -11.45 -5.56 -7.67
C VAL A 22 -12.32 -4.31 -7.81
N ASP A 23 -12.90 -3.87 -6.70
CA ASP A 23 -13.64 -2.62 -6.64
C ASP A 23 -12.66 -1.45 -6.88
N PRO A 24 -12.91 -0.55 -7.85
CA PRO A 24 -12.03 0.58 -8.13
C PRO A 24 -11.72 1.44 -6.89
N ALA A 25 -12.61 1.51 -5.90
CA ALA A 25 -12.37 2.24 -4.65
C ALA A 25 -11.33 1.59 -3.73
N THR A 26 -11.00 0.31 -3.96
CA THR A 26 -10.05 -0.46 -3.16
C THR A 26 -8.69 -0.63 -3.83
N ILE A 27 -8.54 -0.14 -5.08
CA ILE A 27 -7.27 -0.20 -5.82
C ILE A 27 -6.31 0.81 -5.18
N GLY A 28 -5.29 0.31 -4.49
CA GLY A 28 -4.29 1.13 -3.80
C GLY A 28 -4.59 1.36 -2.32
N ALA A 29 -5.74 0.91 -1.80
CA ALA A 29 -5.96 0.89 -0.37
C ALA A 29 -5.00 -0.13 0.28
N PRO A 30 -4.32 0.23 1.39
CA PRO A 30 -3.53 -0.74 2.13
C PRO A 30 -4.42 -1.90 2.51
N ALA A 31 -3.94 -3.14 2.31
CA ALA A 31 -4.69 -4.33 2.70
C ALA A 31 -5.14 -4.15 4.15
N LYS A 32 -6.46 -4.31 4.41
CA LYS A 32 -7.01 -4.21 5.76
C LYS A 32 -6.17 -5.13 6.66
N SER A 33 -5.39 -4.52 7.54
CA SER A 33 -4.57 -5.24 8.50
C SER A 33 -5.50 -6.19 9.26
N GLY A 34 -5.15 -7.48 9.25
CA GLY A 34 -5.88 -8.46 10.05
C GLY A 34 -5.81 -8.12 11.54
N TYR A 35 -6.37 -8.99 12.38
CA TYR A 35 -6.21 -8.83 13.83
C TYR A 35 -4.72 -8.94 14.19
N ILE A 36 -4.09 -7.79 14.45
CA ILE A 36 -2.77 -7.67 15.03
C ILE A 36 -2.86 -7.70 16.56
N SER A 37 -1.86 -8.28 17.21
CA SER A 37 -1.79 -8.33 18.67
C SER A 37 -1.71 -6.92 19.29
N LYS A 38 -2.07 -6.77 20.57
CA LYS A 38 -1.96 -5.47 21.28
C LYS A 38 -0.52 -4.92 21.24
N ALA A 39 0.48 -5.80 21.33
CA ALA A 39 1.89 -5.43 21.28
C ALA A 39 2.31 -4.92 19.89
N GLU A 40 1.84 -5.56 18.81
CA GLU A 40 2.14 -5.11 17.44
C GLU A 40 1.46 -3.78 17.12
N ARG A 41 0.24 -3.56 17.62
CA ARG A 41 -0.44 -2.27 17.47
C ARG A 41 0.30 -1.13 18.15
N ALA A 42 0.87 -1.38 19.33
CA ALA A 42 1.69 -0.40 20.04
C ALA A 42 2.99 -0.07 19.28
N LYS A 43 3.65 -1.09 18.68
CA LYS A 43 4.86 -0.88 17.87
C LYS A 43 4.58 -0.05 16.62
N ILE A 44 3.47 -0.33 15.93
CA ILE A 44 3.07 0.43 14.73
C ILE A 44 2.71 1.88 15.10
N ALA A 45 1.99 2.09 16.20
CA ALA A 45 1.67 3.44 16.67
C ALA A 45 2.92 4.24 17.08
N ALA A 46 3.89 3.61 17.76
CA ALA A 46 5.15 4.25 18.10
C ALA A 46 5.99 4.60 16.87
N LEU A 47 6.01 3.72 15.86
CA LEU A 47 6.74 3.93 14.62
C LEU A 47 6.08 5.00 13.73
N ALA A 48 4.74 5.08 13.73
CA ALA A 48 4.00 6.16 13.08
C ALA A 48 4.22 7.51 13.76
N ALA A 49 4.16 7.57 15.10
CA ALA A 49 4.42 8.79 15.85
C ALA A 49 5.87 9.30 15.66
N ALA A 50 6.85 8.41 15.52
CA ALA A 50 8.23 8.79 15.22
C ALA A 50 8.41 9.30 13.77
N ALA A 51 7.59 8.84 12.82
CA ALA A 51 7.65 9.28 11.43
C ALA A 51 7.03 10.68 11.23
N GLU A 52 5.94 11.01 11.95
CA GLU A 52 5.29 12.33 11.87
C GLU A 52 6.19 13.48 12.38
N VAL A 53 7.04 13.22 13.38
CA VAL A 53 7.99 14.21 13.90
C VAL A 53 9.11 14.53 12.88
N GLY A 54 9.37 13.64 11.91
CA GLY A 54 10.35 13.87 10.85
C GLY A 54 9.84 14.73 9.69
N THR A 55 8.53 14.85 9.50
CA THR A 55 7.92 15.58 8.39
C THR A 55 7.54 17.02 8.72
N GLU A 56 7.26 17.35 9.99
CA GLU A 56 6.92 18.75 10.37
C GLU A 56 8.15 19.68 10.43
N ALA A 57 9.37 19.14 10.42
CA ALA A 57 10.61 19.94 10.47
C ALA A 57 11.05 20.50 9.10
N ASP A 58 10.49 20.02 7.99
CA ASP A 58 10.93 20.39 6.63
C ASP A 58 10.11 21.57 6.04
N GLU A 59 8.88 21.80 6.52
CA GLU A 59 8.01 22.86 5.97
C GLU A 59 8.25 24.27 6.56
N GLN A 60 9.09 24.42 7.59
CA GLN A 60 9.33 25.72 8.23
C GLN A 60 10.59 26.47 7.77
N GLN A 61 11.43 25.89 6.89
CA GLN A 61 12.70 26.53 6.51
C GLN A 61 12.69 27.31 5.18
N ASP A 62 11.62 27.24 4.37
CA ASP A 62 11.58 27.89 3.04
C ASP A 62 10.88 29.26 3.00
N ALA A 63 10.43 29.81 4.13
CA ALA A 63 9.68 31.08 4.16
C ALA A 63 10.49 32.33 4.57
N THR A 64 11.81 32.21 4.79
CA THR A 64 12.60 33.35 5.33
C THR A 64 13.91 33.58 4.58
N THR A 65 13.87 33.82 3.28
CA THR A 65 14.98 34.50 2.56
C THR A 65 14.46 35.19 1.31
N GLU A 66 14.03 36.45 1.43
CA GLU A 66 14.12 37.47 0.38
C GLU A 66 13.86 38.85 1.02
N GLN A 67 14.93 39.57 1.32
CA GLN A 67 14.98 41.03 1.43
C GLN A 67 16.18 41.52 0.63
#